data_AF-A0A9Q1F9J7-F1
#
_entry.id   AF-A0A9Q1F9J7-F1
#
_cell.length_a   1.000
_cell.length_b   1.000
_cell.length_c   1.000
_cell.angle_alpha   90.00
_cell.angle_beta   90.00
_cell.angle_gamma   90.00
#
_symmetry.space_group_name_H-M   'P 1'
#
loop_
_entity.id
_entity.type
_entity.pdbx_description
1 polymer ?
#
loop_
_entity_poly.entity_id
_entity_poly.type
_entity_poly.pdbx_seq_one_letter_code
_entity_poly.pdbx_strand_id
1 'polypeptide(L)'
;MARRSQCSSQGDDPLDPHYQLPHYREEYRLAVDALVEEDLQGYYEFLQGANVVDFLCQPEVEHIRHTVQFPCQNIQPELPYLEAEDNESSDTYWPLHSDLEAPSLDLGWPANHSFLGPTEVTMLVNPSDPNMPSIKEQARRLISNAQQVIGVVMDMFTDVDIFADLLDAATRNVAVYILLDELNAHYFTAMAANCKVNLEMVHLMRVRTVSGTTYFCRTGKSFRGQMMDRFLLVDCTAVLSGNYR
;
A
#
# COMPACT_ATOMS: atom_id res chain seq x y z
N MET A 1 -10.22 -36.93 2.13
CA MET A 1 -11.22 -35.85 2.21
C MET A 1 -10.68 -34.82 3.18
N ALA A 2 -10.16 -33.70 2.67
CA ALA A 2 -9.66 -32.61 3.50
C ALA A 2 -10.82 -32.02 4.31
N ARG A 3 -10.63 -31.88 5.63
CA ARG A 3 -11.62 -31.27 6.52
C ARG A 3 -11.58 -29.75 6.35
N ARG A 4 -12.75 -29.11 6.40
CA ARG A 4 -12.91 -27.66 6.49
C ARG A 4 -12.12 -27.14 7.71
N SER A 5 -11.21 -26.20 7.49
CA SER A 5 -10.48 -25.52 8.56
C SER A 5 -11.43 -24.92 9.60
N GLN A 6 -11.15 -25.16 10.86
CA GLN A 6 -11.87 -24.57 11.99
C GLN A 6 -11.34 -23.16 12.22
N CYS A 7 -12.04 -22.14 11.72
CA CYS A 7 -11.79 -20.76 12.11
C CYS A 7 -12.27 -20.53 13.55
N SER A 8 -11.54 -19.69 14.30
CA SER A 8 -11.88 -19.26 15.66
C SER A 8 -13.28 -18.62 15.68
N SER A 9 -14.22 -19.28 16.36
CA SER A 9 -15.64 -18.92 16.42
C SER A 9 -15.94 -17.80 17.43
N GLN A 10 -15.03 -16.85 17.63
CA GLN A 10 -15.23 -15.76 18.60
C GLN A 10 -15.86 -14.57 17.88
N GLY A 11 -17.13 -14.72 17.51
CA GLY A 11 -17.93 -13.71 16.79
C GLY A 11 -18.94 -14.27 15.79
N ASP A 12 -18.87 -15.57 15.51
CA ASP A 12 -19.73 -16.24 14.53
C ASP A 12 -21.09 -16.65 15.13
N ASP A 13 -21.91 -15.68 15.54
CA ASP A 13 -23.35 -15.92 15.70
C ASP A 13 -24.07 -15.53 14.41
N PRO A 14 -24.44 -16.49 13.53
CA PRO A 14 -25.16 -16.20 12.29
C PRO A 14 -26.56 -15.62 12.50
N LEU A 15 -27.02 -15.50 13.76
CA LEU A 15 -28.29 -14.90 14.17
C LEU A 15 -28.14 -13.45 14.68
N ASP A 16 -26.91 -12.92 14.82
CA ASP A 16 -26.72 -11.51 15.18
C ASP A 16 -27.11 -10.61 13.99
N PRO A 17 -28.02 -9.63 14.15
CA PRO A 17 -28.37 -8.68 13.10
C PRO A 17 -27.18 -7.82 12.61
N HIS A 18 -26.07 -7.79 13.34
CA HIS A 18 -24.80 -7.16 12.93
C HIS A 18 -23.73 -8.16 12.47
N TYR A 19 -24.06 -9.45 12.36
CA TYR A 19 -23.14 -10.46 11.86
C TYR A 19 -22.75 -10.17 10.40
N GLN A 20 -21.47 -9.90 10.20
CA GLN A 20 -20.86 -9.77 8.88
C GLN A 20 -20.14 -11.06 8.56
N LEU A 21 -20.42 -11.65 7.40
CA LEU A 21 -19.66 -12.81 6.94
C LEU A 21 -18.17 -12.47 6.87
N PRO A 22 -17.28 -13.44 7.13
CA PRO A 22 -15.84 -13.25 6.94
C PRO A 22 -15.54 -12.67 5.57
N HIS A 23 -14.69 -11.64 5.53
CA HIS A 23 -14.23 -11.03 4.28
C HIS A 23 -13.51 -12.03 3.36
N TYR A 24 -12.96 -13.10 3.94
CA TYR A 24 -12.25 -14.14 3.22
C TYR A 24 -13.22 -15.08 2.46
N ARG A 25 -12.97 -15.23 1.16
CA ARG A 25 -13.62 -16.21 0.29
C ARG A 25 -12.58 -17.06 -0.40
N GLU A 26 -12.55 -18.35 -0.08
CA GLU A 26 -11.60 -19.30 -0.64
C GLU A 26 -11.75 -19.40 -2.17
N GLU A 27 -12.96 -19.21 -2.68
CA GLU A 27 -13.25 -19.26 -4.11
C GLU A 27 -12.53 -18.14 -4.87
N TYR A 28 -12.36 -16.96 -4.27
CA TYR A 28 -11.63 -15.85 -4.90
C TYR A 28 -10.14 -16.16 -4.99
N ARG A 29 -9.58 -16.76 -3.93
CA ARG A 29 -8.19 -17.21 -3.89
C ARG A 29 -7.93 -18.25 -4.99
N LEU A 30 -8.82 -19.24 -5.12
CA LEU A 30 -8.72 -20.28 -6.15
C LEU A 30 -8.90 -19.73 -7.57
N ALA A 31 -9.77 -18.72 -7.77
CA ALA A 31 -9.90 -18.05 -9.06
C ALA A 31 -8.61 -17.32 -9.46
N VAL A 32 -7.95 -16.63 -8.51
CA VAL A 32 -6.63 -16.01 -8.75
C VAL A 32 -5.57 -17.06 -9.06
N ASP A 33 -5.55 -18.20 -8.36
CA ASP A 33 -4.65 -19.31 -8.67
C ASP A 33 -4.89 -19.85 -10.10
N ALA A 34 -6.16 -20.02 -10.50
CA ALA A 34 -6.53 -20.45 -11.85
C ALA A 34 -6.08 -19.44 -12.92
N LEU A 35 -6.20 -18.13 -12.65
CA LEU A 35 -5.69 -17.08 -13.54
C LEU A 35 -4.17 -17.19 -13.74
N VAL A 36 -3.43 -17.51 -12.68
CA VAL A 36 -1.95 -17.63 -12.72
C VAL A 36 -1.49 -18.96 -13.33
N GLU A 37 -2.28 -20.02 -13.22
CA GLU A 37 -1.96 -21.37 -13.72
C GLU A 37 -2.41 -21.60 -15.17
N GLU A 38 -3.65 -21.23 -15.49
CA GLU A 38 -4.38 -21.57 -16.72
C GLU A 38 -4.78 -20.32 -17.54
N ASP A 39 -4.24 -19.16 -17.16
CA ASP A 39 -4.45 -17.88 -17.83
C ASP A 39 -5.93 -17.41 -17.76
N LEU A 40 -6.30 -16.41 -18.58
CA LEU A 40 -7.66 -15.87 -18.66
C LEU A 40 -8.75 -16.93 -18.85
N GLN A 41 -8.48 -17.95 -19.65
CA GLN A 41 -9.47 -18.98 -19.96
C GLN A 41 -9.81 -19.81 -18.70
N GLY A 42 -8.79 -20.27 -17.97
CA GLY A 42 -9.00 -21.02 -16.73
C GLY A 42 -9.66 -20.20 -15.63
N TYR A 43 -9.38 -18.90 -15.57
CA TYR A 43 -10.10 -17.98 -14.66
C TYR A 43 -11.61 -17.98 -14.92
N TYR A 44 -12.05 -17.77 -16.17
CA TYR A 44 -13.49 -17.75 -16.48
C TYR A 44 -14.15 -19.13 -16.36
N GLU A 45 -13.44 -20.20 -16.71
CA GLU A 45 -13.94 -21.58 -16.52
C GLU A 45 -14.17 -21.89 -15.03
N PHE A 46 -13.23 -21.48 -14.17
CA PHE A 46 -13.36 -21.61 -12.72
C PHE A 46 -14.55 -20.79 -12.18
N LEU A 47 -14.69 -19.53 -12.61
CA LEU A 47 -15.81 -18.67 -12.17
C LEU A 47 -17.17 -19.29 -12.54
N GLN A 48 -17.30 -19.83 -13.76
CA GLN A 48 -18.53 -20.50 -14.20
C GLN A 48 -18.79 -21.79 -13.40
N GLY A 49 -17.76 -22.61 -13.17
CA GLY A 49 -17.90 -23.85 -12.42
C GLY A 49 -18.22 -23.65 -10.94
N ALA A 50 -17.63 -22.63 -10.31
CA ALA A 50 -17.84 -22.27 -8.91
C ALA A 50 -19.05 -21.35 -8.69
N ASN A 51 -19.71 -20.88 -9.76
CA ASN A 51 -20.79 -19.89 -9.74
C ASN A 51 -20.42 -18.61 -8.97
N VAL A 52 -19.25 -18.07 -9.29
CA VAL A 52 -18.69 -16.85 -8.69
C VAL A 52 -18.78 -15.71 -9.69
N VAL A 53 -19.09 -14.51 -9.19
CA VAL A 53 -19.12 -13.30 -10.01
C VAL A 53 -17.71 -12.90 -10.42
N ASP A 54 -17.58 -12.34 -11.62
CA ASP A 54 -16.31 -11.73 -12.02
C ASP A 54 -16.01 -10.52 -11.13
N PHE A 55 -14.89 -10.58 -10.43
CA PHE A 55 -14.52 -9.59 -9.42
C PHE A 55 -13.22 -8.85 -9.75
N LEU A 56 -12.38 -9.38 -10.66
CA LEU A 56 -11.16 -8.73 -11.11
C LEU A 56 -11.47 -7.83 -12.31
N CYS A 57 -11.08 -6.56 -12.25
CA CYS A 57 -11.18 -5.70 -13.42
C CYS A 57 -10.05 -5.97 -14.42
N GLN A 58 -10.25 -5.58 -15.69
CA GLN A 58 -9.27 -5.83 -16.77
C GLN A 58 -7.83 -5.36 -16.41
N PRO A 59 -7.62 -4.16 -15.84
CA PRO A 59 -6.28 -3.73 -15.43
C PRO A 59 -5.65 -4.61 -14.34
N GLU A 60 -6.44 -5.13 -13.40
CA GLU A 60 -5.95 -6.03 -12.35
C GLU A 60 -5.54 -7.37 -12.95
N VAL A 61 -6.32 -7.89 -13.88
CA VAL A 61 -6.00 -9.14 -14.57
C VAL A 61 -4.71 -9.01 -15.37
N GLU A 62 -4.58 -7.94 -16.15
CA GLU A 62 -3.36 -7.63 -16.89
C GLU A 62 -2.17 -7.46 -15.94
N HIS A 63 -2.34 -6.71 -14.85
CA HIS A 63 -1.29 -6.51 -13.84
C HIS A 63 -0.79 -7.83 -13.25
N ILE A 64 -1.72 -8.70 -12.82
CA ILE A 64 -1.39 -10.01 -12.26
C ILE A 64 -0.58 -10.81 -13.29
N ARG A 65 -1.08 -10.91 -14.53
CA ARG A 65 -0.42 -11.67 -15.61
C ARG A 65 0.98 -11.16 -15.92
N HIS A 66 1.19 -9.85 -15.92
CA HIS A 66 2.49 -9.24 -16.22
C HIS A 66 3.48 -9.32 -15.05
N THR A 67 2.99 -9.43 -13.82
CA THR A 67 3.83 -9.39 -12.60
C THR A 67 4.08 -10.78 -12.00
N VAL A 68 3.53 -11.85 -12.59
CA VAL A 68 3.79 -13.23 -12.14
C VAL A 68 5.28 -13.56 -12.24
N GLN A 69 5.86 -13.90 -11.10
CA GLN A 69 7.19 -14.46 -10.98
C GLN A 69 7.07 -15.98 -10.78
N PHE A 70 7.88 -16.71 -11.52
CA PHE A 70 8.03 -18.15 -11.33
C PHE A 70 8.95 -18.41 -10.13
N PRO A 71 8.75 -19.53 -9.41
CA PRO A 71 9.66 -19.90 -8.33
C PRO A 71 11.08 -20.03 -8.88
N CYS A 72 11.94 -19.07 -8.56
CA CYS A 72 13.37 -19.18 -8.82
C CYS A 72 13.95 -20.25 -7.90
N GLN A 73 14.60 -21.27 -8.47
CA GLN A 73 15.44 -22.24 -7.74
C GLN A 73 16.73 -21.59 -7.23
N ASN A 74 16.66 -20.41 -6.61
CA ASN A 74 17.81 -19.84 -5.93
C ASN A 74 17.92 -20.47 -4.56
N ILE A 75 18.83 -21.43 -4.48
CA ILE A 75 19.43 -21.96 -3.26
C ILE A 75 19.99 -20.76 -2.48
N GLN A 76 19.22 -20.20 -1.56
CA GLN A 76 19.81 -19.52 -0.43
C GLN A 76 20.32 -20.64 0.50
N PRO A 77 21.58 -20.59 0.95
CA PRO A 77 22.06 -21.54 1.94
C PRO A 77 21.18 -21.42 3.17
N GLU A 78 20.50 -22.52 3.50
CA GLU A 78 19.70 -22.66 4.70
C GLU A 78 20.52 -22.17 5.89
N LEU A 79 20.06 -21.10 6.53
CA LEU A 79 20.50 -20.79 7.89
C LEU A 79 20.20 -22.04 8.72
N PRO A 80 21.16 -22.56 9.53
CA PRO A 80 20.90 -23.77 10.29
C PRO A 80 19.79 -23.47 11.30
N TYR A 81 18.59 -23.98 11.01
CA TYR A 81 17.54 -24.10 12.00
C TYR A 81 18.10 -24.99 13.11
N LEU A 82 18.35 -24.40 14.28
CA LEU A 82 18.53 -25.17 15.49
C LEU A 82 17.24 -25.97 15.69
N GLU A 83 17.37 -27.29 15.63
CA GLU A 83 16.32 -28.24 15.96
C GLU A 83 15.78 -27.91 17.36
N ALA A 84 14.63 -27.25 17.41
CA ALA A 84 13.80 -27.17 18.60
C ALA A 84 12.82 -28.35 18.54
N GLU A 85 12.79 -29.10 19.62
CA GLU A 85 12.18 -30.41 19.74
C GLU A 85 10.70 -30.44 19.33
N ASP A 86 10.39 -31.55 18.68
CA ASP A 86 9.13 -31.97 18.08
C ASP A 86 8.06 -32.19 19.17
N ASN A 87 7.14 -31.22 19.34
CA ASN A 87 5.75 -31.41 19.80
C ASN A 87 5.09 -30.07 20.16
N GLU A 88 4.64 -29.29 19.18
CA GLU A 88 3.51 -28.39 19.41
C GLU A 88 2.87 -27.96 18.08
N SER A 89 1.54 -28.11 18.05
CA SER A 89 0.66 -27.89 16.90
C SER A 89 0.88 -26.51 16.27
N SER A 90 1.28 -26.50 14.99
CA SER A 90 1.41 -25.31 14.15
C SER A 90 0.04 -24.75 13.77
N ASP A 91 -0.68 -24.15 14.72
CA ASP A 91 -1.99 -23.53 14.46
C ASP A 91 -2.18 -22.29 15.35
N THR A 92 -1.32 -21.28 15.17
CA THR A 92 -1.67 -19.85 14.94
C THR A 92 -0.44 -18.97 15.14
N TYR A 93 0.19 -18.57 14.04
CA TYR A 93 1.15 -17.48 14.06
C TYR A 93 0.39 -16.15 14.05
N TRP A 94 0.20 -15.56 15.23
CA TRP A 94 -0.23 -14.17 15.38
C TRP A 94 0.95 -13.37 15.93
N PRO A 95 1.85 -12.88 15.07
CA PRO A 95 2.89 -11.98 15.53
C PRO A 95 2.20 -10.67 15.92
N LEU A 96 2.08 -10.42 17.22
CA LEU A 96 1.61 -9.13 17.77
C LEU A 96 2.50 -7.96 17.34
N HIS A 97 3.67 -8.26 16.75
CA HIS A 97 4.64 -7.32 16.21
C HIS A 97 5.18 -7.88 14.89
N SER A 98 5.16 -7.10 13.81
CA SER A 98 5.90 -7.41 12.59
C SER A 98 7.36 -7.77 12.94
N ASP A 99 7.83 -8.96 12.55
CA ASP A 99 9.23 -9.40 12.78
C ASP A 99 10.26 -8.61 11.97
N LEU A 100 9.77 -7.75 11.07
CA LEU A 100 10.58 -6.76 10.38
C LEU A 100 10.56 -5.46 11.19
N GLU A 101 11.74 -5.08 11.70
CA GLU A 101 11.97 -3.77 12.31
C GLU A 101 11.62 -2.70 11.27
N ALA A 102 10.70 -1.79 11.61
CA ALA A 102 10.33 -0.70 10.73
C ALA A 102 11.61 0.10 10.43
N PRO A 103 12.00 0.30 9.16
CA PRO A 103 13.25 0.98 8.84
C PRO A 103 13.23 2.36 9.48
N SER A 104 14.24 2.65 10.30
CA SER A 104 14.38 3.94 10.98
C SER A 104 14.28 5.06 9.96
N LEU A 105 13.39 6.04 10.21
CA LEU A 105 13.32 7.22 9.37
C LEU A 105 14.57 8.08 9.57
N ASP A 106 15.39 8.21 8.53
CA ASP A 106 16.73 8.80 8.62
C ASP A 106 16.74 10.29 9.00
N LEU A 107 15.64 11.02 8.75
CA LEU A 107 15.49 12.44 9.11
C LEU A 107 14.72 12.63 10.43
N GLY A 108 14.35 11.54 11.11
CA GLY A 108 13.59 11.55 12.36
C GLY A 108 12.09 11.84 12.21
N TRP A 109 11.39 11.78 13.34
CA TRP A 109 10.01 12.23 13.53
C TRP A 109 9.98 13.41 14.51
N PRO A 110 8.96 14.29 14.44
CA PRO A 110 8.81 15.34 15.43
C PRO A 110 8.46 14.72 16.78
N ALA A 111 9.08 15.23 17.85
CA ALA A 111 8.93 14.68 19.21
C ALA A 111 7.53 14.90 19.84
N ASN A 112 6.68 15.68 19.19
CA ASN A 112 5.36 16.02 19.71
C ASN A 112 4.32 14.94 19.34
N HIS A 113 4.23 13.91 20.17
CA HIS A 113 3.20 12.86 20.09
C HIS A 113 1.90 13.21 20.83
N SER A 114 1.69 14.47 21.20
CA SER A 114 0.49 14.90 21.90
C SER A 114 -0.65 15.13 20.90
N PHE A 115 -1.68 14.31 20.95
CA PHE A 115 -2.98 14.54 20.32
C PHE A 115 -3.45 15.98 20.61
N LEU A 116 -3.48 16.83 19.57
CA LEU A 116 -3.65 18.29 19.70
C LEU A 116 -5.11 18.78 19.75
N GLY A 117 -6.09 17.89 19.94
CA GLY A 117 -7.50 18.29 20.08
C GLY A 117 -8.45 17.39 19.30
N PRO A 118 -9.75 17.74 19.23
CA PRO A 118 -10.76 16.94 18.55
C PRO A 118 -10.42 16.79 17.05
N THR A 119 -10.68 15.60 16.50
CA THR A 119 -10.48 15.32 15.07
C THR A 119 -11.53 16.06 14.24
N GLU A 120 -11.12 17.09 13.52
CA GLU A 120 -11.95 17.78 12.53
C GLU A 120 -11.76 17.11 11.16
N VAL A 121 -12.87 16.73 10.52
CA VAL A 121 -12.86 16.09 9.19
C VAL A 121 -13.59 17.01 8.22
N THR A 122 -12.86 17.49 7.22
CA THR A 122 -13.40 18.35 6.16
C THR A 122 -13.30 17.62 4.83
N MET A 123 -14.43 17.51 4.12
CA MET A 123 -14.47 16.91 2.78
C MET A 123 -14.33 17.99 1.72
N LEU A 124 -13.39 17.78 0.80
CA LEU A 124 -13.18 18.64 -0.37
C LEU A 124 -13.59 17.90 -1.63
N VAL A 125 -14.19 18.61 -2.57
CA VAL A 125 -14.67 18.06 -3.85
C VAL A 125 -14.05 18.80 -5.02
N ASN A 126 -13.92 18.12 -6.15
CA ASN A 126 -13.44 18.69 -7.40
C ASN A 126 -14.45 18.41 -8.52
N PRO A 127 -15.00 19.43 -9.22
CA PRO A 127 -14.72 20.86 -9.12
C PRO A 127 -15.19 21.49 -7.80
N SER A 128 -14.47 22.49 -7.31
CA SER A 128 -14.73 23.16 -6.03
C SER A 128 -15.97 24.05 -6.08
N ASP A 129 -16.65 24.18 -4.94
CA ASP A 129 -17.65 25.22 -4.74
C ASP A 129 -17.00 26.62 -4.73
N PRO A 130 -17.73 27.69 -5.10
CA PRO A 130 -17.18 29.06 -5.15
C PRO A 130 -16.59 29.57 -3.83
N ASN A 131 -17.02 28.99 -2.71
CA ASN A 131 -16.61 29.39 -1.36
C ASN A 131 -15.54 28.47 -0.76
N MET A 132 -15.12 27.42 -1.47
CA MET A 132 -14.20 26.38 -0.98
C MET A 132 -12.91 26.39 -1.81
N PRO A 133 -11.71 26.31 -1.19
CA PRO A 133 -10.48 26.13 -1.95
C PRO A 133 -10.49 24.81 -2.72
N SER A 134 -9.79 24.76 -3.85
CA SER A 134 -9.55 23.50 -4.55
C SER A 134 -8.67 22.56 -3.73
N ILE A 135 -8.79 21.26 -4.01
CA ILE A 135 -7.97 20.22 -3.36
C ILE A 135 -6.48 20.52 -3.55
N LYS A 136 -6.09 20.94 -4.76
CA LYS A 136 -4.70 21.34 -5.06
C LYS A 136 -4.27 22.55 -4.25
N GLU A 137 -5.06 23.62 -4.19
CA GLU A 137 -4.73 24.80 -3.38
C GLU A 137 -4.61 24.44 -1.89
N GLN A 138 -5.50 23.59 -1.38
CA GLN A 138 -5.42 23.14 0.01
C GLN A 138 -4.15 22.32 0.26
N ALA A 139 -3.79 21.40 -0.62
CA ALA A 139 -2.55 20.63 -0.53
C ALA A 139 -1.32 21.56 -0.53
N ARG A 140 -1.26 22.52 -1.46
CA ARG A 140 -0.19 23.52 -1.53
C ARG A 140 -0.11 24.38 -0.28
N ARG A 141 -1.24 24.80 0.28
CA ARG A 141 -1.30 25.54 1.56
C ARG A 141 -0.76 24.72 2.72
N LEU A 142 -1.12 23.44 2.81
CA LEU A 142 -0.62 22.55 3.86
C LEU A 142 0.90 22.38 3.76
N ILE A 143 1.43 22.13 2.55
CA ILE A 143 2.88 22.03 2.31
C ILE A 143 3.60 23.34 2.64
N SER A 144 3.01 24.48 2.23
CA SER A 144 3.59 25.79 2.50
C SER A 144 3.61 26.13 3.99
N ASN A 145 2.63 25.68 4.77
CA ASN A 145 2.57 25.94 6.21
C ASN A 145 3.39 24.97 7.06
N ALA A 146 3.83 23.84 6.50
CA ALA A 146 4.60 22.82 7.20
C ALA A 146 5.87 23.37 7.87
N GLN A 147 6.17 22.92 9.09
CA GLN A 147 7.28 23.40 9.91
C GLN A 147 8.32 22.32 10.24
N GLN A 148 7.94 21.05 10.26
CA GLN A 148 8.77 19.97 10.78
C GLN A 148 8.91 18.82 9.81
N VAL A 149 7.80 18.16 9.45
CA VAL A 149 7.83 16.93 8.64
C VAL A 149 6.66 16.90 7.66
N ILE A 150 6.94 16.47 6.44
CA ILE A 150 5.94 16.15 5.42
C ILE A 150 6.11 14.69 5.00
N GLY A 151 5.03 13.93 5.05
CA GLY A 151 4.94 12.59 4.49
C GLY A 151 4.00 12.59 3.29
N VAL A 152 4.48 12.17 2.13
CA VAL A 152 3.70 12.05 0.90
C VAL A 152 3.66 10.57 0.51
N VAL A 153 2.47 10.04 0.30
CA VAL A 153 2.25 8.67 -0.18
C VAL A 153 1.36 8.78 -1.40
N MET A 154 1.88 8.39 -2.56
CA MET A 154 1.18 8.51 -3.84
C MET A 154 1.48 7.31 -4.73
N ASP A 155 0.49 6.86 -5.50
CA ASP A 155 0.68 5.85 -6.54
C ASP A 155 1.39 6.44 -7.77
N MET A 156 0.94 7.60 -8.26
CA MET A 156 1.52 8.32 -9.39
C MET A 156 1.76 9.77 -9.00
N PHE A 157 3.01 10.24 -9.11
CA PHE A 157 3.37 11.62 -8.79
C PHE A 157 4.06 12.33 -9.97
N THR A 158 3.29 13.19 -10.64
CA THR A 158 3.75 13.95 -11.83
C THR A 158 3.41 15.46 -11.78
N ASP A 159 2.83 15.95 -10.68
CA ASP A 159 2.50 17.38 -10.53
C ASP A 159 3.75 18.20 -10.17
N VAL A 160 4.19 19.02 -11.13
CA VAL A 160 5.38 19.87 -11.00
C VAL A 160 5.21 20.97 -9.95
N ASP A 161 4.00 21.51 -9.78
CA ASP A 161 3.76 22.60 -8.82
C ASP A 161 3.87 22.10 -7.38
N ILE A 162 3.28 20.93 -7.11
CA ILE A 162 3.36 20.30 -5.78
C ILE A 162 4.82 19.89 -5.50
N PHE A 163 5.51 19.35 -6.51
CA PHE A 163 6.92 19.00 -6.36
C PHE A 163 7.81 20.21 -6.06
N ALA A 164 7.57 21.35 -6.71
CA ALA A 164 8.26 22.61 -6.41
C ALA A 164 8.02 23.06 -4.97
N ASP A 165 6.76 23.04 -4.50
CA ASP A 165 6.44 23.41 -3.12
C ASP A 165 7.11 22.48 -2.08
N LEU A 166 7.27 21.18 -2.40
CA LEU A 166 7.99 20.23 -1.54
C LEU A 166 9.50 20.51 -1.50
N LEU A 167 10.09 20.89 -2.62
CA LEU A 167 11.50 21.31 -2.67
C LEU A 167 11.70 22.58 -1.83
N ASP A 168 10.82 23.56 -1.98
CA ASP A 168 10.83 24.78 -1.18
C ASP A 168 10.68 24.46 0.32
N ALA A 169 9.80 23.53 0.69
CA ALA A 169 9.69 23.06 2.07
C ALA A 169 11.00 22.46 2.58
N ALA A 170 11.67 21.61 1.78
CA ALA A 170 12.96 21.04 2.14
C ALA A 170 14.05 22.11 2.34
N THR A 171 14.06 23.18 1.53
CA THR A 171 15.00 24.31 1.73
C THR A 171 14.76 25.09 3.02
N ARG A 172 13.53 25.05 3.58
CA ARG A 172 13.18 25.65 4.87
C ARG A 172 13.50 24.76 6.07
N ASN A 173 14.27 23.70 5.86
CA ASN A 173 14.60 22.68 6.85
C ASN A 173 13.42 21.79 7.31
N VAL A 174 12.41 21.60 6.47
CA VAL A 174 11.34 20.63 6.71
C VAL A 174 11.77 19.27 6.15
N ALA A 175 11.66 18.20 6.94
CA ALA A 175 11.99 16.86 6.46
C ALA A 175 10.86 16.31 5.57
N VAL A 176 11.17 15.96 4.33
CA VAL A 176 10.19 15.48 3.35
C VAL A 176 10.43 13.99 3.05
N TYR A 177 9.42 13.17 3.29
CA TYR A 177 9.41 11.76 2.94
C TYR A 177 8.39 11.53 1.83
N ILE A 178 8.80 10.89 0.73
CA ILE A 178 7.94 10.56 -0.39
C ILE A 178 7.99 9.05 -0.59
N LEU A 179 6.84 8.38 -0.44
CA LEU A 179 6.64 6.98 -0.77
C LEU A 179 5.85 6.90 -2.07
N LEU A 180 6.43 6.23 -3.06
CA LEU A 180 5.85 6.04 -4.37
C LEU A 180 5.61 4.56 -4.63
N ASP A 181 4.58 4.24 -5.41
CA ASP A 181 4.42 2.89 -5.94
C ASP A 181 5.62 2.52 -6.83
N GLU A 182 6.13 1.29 -6.65
CA GLU A 182 7.31 0.78 -7.34
C GLU A 182 7.15 0.78 -8.88
N LEU A 183 5.96 0.47 -9.40
CA LEU A 183 5.73 0.40 -10.85
C LEU A 183 5.68 1.79 -11.47
N ASN A 184 5.06 2.74 -10.77
CA ASN A 184 4.82 4.09 -11.26
C ASN A 184 5.94 5.09 -10.92
N ALA A 185 6.92 4.69 -10.10
CA ALA A 185 8.03 5.55 -9.68
C ALA A 185 8.83 6.17 -10.85
N HIS A 186 8.88 5.49 -11.99
CA HIS A 186 9.58 5.97 -13.18
C HIS A 186 9.03 7.29 -13.71
N TYR A 187 7.72 7.56 -13.56
CA TYR A 187 7.09 8.82 -13.95
C TYR A 187 7.64 9.99 -13.13
N PHE A 188 7.82 9.78 -11.83
CA PHE A 188 8.41 10.78 -10.93
C PHE A 188 9.88 11.04 -11.29
N THR A 189 10.67 9.99 -11.53
CA THR A 189 12.07 10.15 -11.94
C THR A 189 12.20 10.94 -13.25
N ALA A 190 11.34 10.68 -14.23
CA ALA A 190 11.30 11.43 -15.47
C ALA A 190 10.93 12.90 -15.25
N MET A 191 9.93 13.18 -14.41
CA MET A 191 9.56 14.56 -14.03
C MET A 191 10.74 15.28 -13.35
N ALA A 192 11.36 14.68 -12.35
CA ALA A 192 12.49 15.27 -11.63
C ALA A 192 13.68 15.57 -12.58
N ALA A 193 13.96 14.66 -13.50
CA ALA A 193 15.00 14.84 -14.53
C ALA A 193 14.65 15.99 -15.49
N ASN A 194 13.39 16.09 -15.94
CA ASN A 194 12.92 17.18 -16.80
C ASN A 194 13.00 18.55 -16.10
N CYS A 195 12.75 18.57 -14.79
CA CYS A 195 12.90 19.77 -13.95
C CYS A 195 14.38 20.08 -13.61
N LYS A 196 15.34 19.25 -14.04
CA LYS A 196 16.78 19.38 -13.74
C LYS A 196 17.10 19.40 -12.24
N VAL A 197 16.31 18.71 -11.44
CA VAL A 197 16.51 18.64 -9.99
C VAL A 197 17.40 17.45 -9.66
N ASN A 198 18.49 17.70 -8.94
CA ASN A 198 19.31 16.64 -8.40
C ASN A 198 18.85 16.29 -6.98
N LEU A 199 18.07 15.21 -6.85
CA LEU A 199 17.55 14.74 -5.58
C LEU A 199 18.65 14.39 -4.56
N GLU A 200 19.85 14.02 -5.02
CA GLU A 200 20.98 13.71 -4.13
C GLU A 200 21.50 14.94 -3.38
N MET A 201 21.30 16.13 -3.93
CA MET A 201 21.70 17.40 -3.30
C MET A 201 20.67 17.88 -2.26
N VAL A 202 19.47 17.28 -2.24
CA VAL A 202 18.40 17.66 -1.32
C VAL A 202 18.44 16.75 -0.09
N HIS A 203 19.29 17.08 0.88
CA HIS A 203 19.53 16.23 2.06
C HIS A 203 18.29 16.00 2.94
N LEU A 204 17.30 16.90 2.89
CA LEU A 204 16.06 16.81 3.66
C LEU A 204 14.89 16.25 2.86
N MET A 205 15.16 15.55 1.76
CA MET A 205 14.14 14.86 0.97
C MET A 205 14.55 13.40 0.77
N ARG A 206 13.66 12.48 1.14
CA ARG A 206 13.87 11.03 0.99
C ARG A 206 12.75 10.45 0.14
N VAL A 207 13.09 9.96 -1.05
CA VAL A 207 12.15 9.26 -1.93
C VAL A 207 12.40 7.77 -1.81
N ARG A 208 11.36 6.98 -1.55
CA ARG A 208 11.42 5.51 -1.51
C ARG A 208 10.27 4.94 -2.32
N THR A 209 10.48 3.74 -2.84
CA THR A 209 9.45 2.97 -3.50
C THR A 209 8.89 1.91 -2.58
N VAL A 210 7.60 1.63 -2.71
CA VAL A 210 6.88 0.59 -1.96
C VAL A 210 6.07 -0.22 -2.96
N SER A 211 6.16 -1.54 -2.88
CA SER A 211 5.24 -2.44 -3.58
C SER A 211 4.10 -2.86 -2.66
N GLY A 212 2.97 -3.25 -3.25
CA GLY A 212 1.89 -3.87 -2.52
C GLY A 212 2.25 -5.27 -2.02
N THR A 213 1.32 -5.88 -1.28
CA THR A 213 1.48 -7.21 -0.68
C THR A 213 1.82 -8.26 -1.74
N THR A 214 2.75 -9.16 -1.41
CA THR A 214 3.08 -10.30 -2.28
C THR A 214 2.05 -11.41 -2.08
N TYR A 215 1.43 -11.83 -3.17
CA TYR A 215 0.55 -13.00 -3.20
C TYR A 215 1.36 -14.23 -3.63
N PHE A 216 1.20 -15.33 -2.89
CA PHE A 216 1.83 -16.61 -3.20
C PHE A 216 0.78 -17.63 -3.62
N CYS A 217 0.93 -18.13 -4.84
CA CYS A 217 0.08 -19.20 -5.38
C CYS A 217 0.54 -20.54 -4.83
N ARG A 218 -0.38 -21.51 -4.81
CA ARG A 218 -0.10 -22.90 -4.40
C ARG A 218 1.05 -23.55 -5.20
N THR A 219 1.24 -23.18 -6.46
CA THR A 219 2.31 -23.68 -7.33
C THR A 219 3.68 -23.05 -7.07
N GLY A 220 3.81 -22.17 -6.07
CA GLY A 220 5.04 -21.43 -5.76
C GLY A 220 5.30 -20.23 -6.65
N LYS A 221 4.42 -19.95 -7.63
CA LYS A 221 4.39 -18.68 -8.36
C LYS A 221 3.95 -17.55 -7.42
N SER A 222 4.46 -16.36 -7.62
CA SER A 222 4.09 -15.19 -6.81
C SER A 222 3.98 -13.93 -7.63
N PHE A 223 3.14 -12.99 -7.22
CA PHE A 223 3.10 -11.65 -7.82
C PHE A 223 2.95 -10.60 -6.71
N ARG A 224 3.36 -9.36 -6.99
CA ARG A 224 3.23 -8.24 -6.05
C ARG A 224 2.02 -7.39 -6.42
N GLY A 225 1.24 -7.00 -5.42
CA GLY A 225 0.20 -5.98 -5.56
C GLY A 225 0.80 -4.59 -5.81
N GLN A 226 -0.07 -3.62 -6.10
CA GLN A 226 0.29 -2.21 -6.29
C GLN A 226 -0.11 -1.40 -5.06
N MET A 227 0.63 -0.33 -4.77
CA MET A 227 0.30 0.64 -3.73
C MET A 227 -0.62 1.72 -4.32
N MET A 228 -1.91 1.67 -4.00
CA MET A 228 -2.92 2.59 -4.55
C MET A 228 -3.32 3.73 -3.59
N ASP A 229 -2.72 3.77 -2.41
CA ASP A 229 -3.02 4.76 -1.38
C ASP A 229 -2.47 6.13 -1.76
N ARG A 230 -3.26 7.17 -1.46
CA ARG A 230 -2.92 8.57 -1.73
C ARG A 230 -3.22 9.42 -0.51
N PHE A 231 -2.16 9.84 0.18
CA PHE A 231 -2.31 10.77 1.29
C PHE A 231 -1.08 11.66 1.48
N LEU A 232 -1.34 12.83 2.06
CA LEU A 232 -0.36 13.82 2.47
C LEU A 232 -0.51 14.04 3.97
N LEU A 233 0.55 13.78 4.73
CA LEU A 233 0.67 14.02 6.16
C LEU A 233 1.57 15.25 6.37
N VAL A 234 1.13 16.21 7.18
CA VAL A 234 1.91 17.41 7.52
C VAL A 234 2.01 17.57 9.02
N ASP A 235 3.23 17.70 9.53
CA ASP A 235 3.63 17.93 10.92
C ASP A 235 2.98 16.97 11.94
N CYS A 236 2.51 15.81 11.50
CA CYS A 236 1.69 14.88 12.30
C CYS A 236 0.40 15.52 12.86
N THR A 237 -0.06 16.62 12.27
CA THR A 237 -1.25 17.37 12.72
C THR A 237 -2.39 17.33 11.71
N ALA A 238 -2.08 17.30 10.42
CA ALA A 238 -3.06 17.30 9.34
C ALA A 238 -2.78 16.16 8.36
N VAL A 239 -3.85 15.51 7.91
CA VAL A 239 -3.82 14.49 6.86
C VAL A 239 -4.82 14.89 5.78
N LEU A 240 -4.35 14.94 4.54
CA LEU A 240 -5.19 15.02 3.35
C LEU A 240 -5.15 13.67 2.64
N SER A 241 -6.26 12.95 2.65
CA SER A 241 -6.42 11.65 1.97
C SER A 241 -7.56 11.74 0.97
N GLY A 242 -7.41 11.11 -0.20
CA GLY A 242 -8.47 11.08 -1.19
C GLY A 242 -8.06 10.50 -2.53
N ASN A 243 -9.01 10.50 -3.46
CA ASN A 243 -8.85 10.01 -4.83
C ASN A 243 -8.55 11.15 -5.83
N TYR A 244 -7.86 12.19 -5.37
CA TYR A 244 -7.47 13.31 -6.23
C TYR A 244 -6.53 12.81 -7.33
N ARG A 245 -6.80 13.22 -8.56
CA ARG A 245 -6.03 12.90 -9.77
C ARG A 245 -5.48 14.19 -10.37
#